data_AF-A0A7S4W9X4-F1
#
_entry.id   AF-A0A7S4W9X4-F1
#
_cell.length_a   1.000
_cell.length_b   1.000
_cell.length_c   1.000
_cell.angle_alpha   90.00
_cell.angle_beta   90.00
_cell.angle_gamma   90.00
#
_symmetry.space_group_name_H-M   'P 1'
#
loop_
_entity.id
_entity.type
_entity.pdbx_description
1 polymer ?
#
loop_
_entity_poly.entity_id
_entity_poly.type
_entity_poly.pdbx_seq_one_letter_code
_entity_poly.pdbx_strand_id
1 'polypeptide(L)'
;MKKTHDTEGNIITTNIALKRLAKLGQSQACEGIIIGMLQEGIEPTVVSYTTAIGACAKEGSKNPELANQWLQRMRSRNVMPNFHTYNTALAACLDGKLESTVTGSKIAVEMLAAVNQELRDGLVGSAEYKSALPDTYTKYLARELMKQLRDNWRAGDINMQVAKSTIRVPLLKLVDFTKSDSAEEARKMKEKAAAKKSEDVDDTEDVEKEEEGVVYSSVSSIHRRMEV
;
A
#
# COMPACT_ATOMS: atom_id res chain seq x y z
N MET A 1 -0.21 37.04 3.32
CA MET A 1 0.76 36.18 4.04
C MET A 1 0.00 35.21 4.91
N LYS A 2 -0.15 33.93 4.52
CA LYS A 2 -0.51 32.86 5.47
C LYS A 2 0.75 32.04 5.71
N LYS A 3 1.55 32.46 6.69
CA LYS A 3 2.71 31.71 7.16
C LYS A 3 2.21 30.64 8.14
N THR A 4 2.20 29.41 7.66
CA THR A 4 2.74 28.20 8.30
C THR A 4 2.65 28.13 9.82
N HIS A 5 1.79 27.27 10.36
CA HIS A 5 2.12 26.42 11.51
C HIS A 5 1.30 25.11 11.40
N ASP A 6 1.99 23.96 11.47
CA ASP A 6 1.52 22.56 11.39
C ASP A 6 1.33 21.88 10.02
N THR A 7 2.37 21.84 9.18
CA THR A 7 2.39 20.96 8.00
C THR A 7 2.35 19.46 8.36
N GLU A 8 3.05 19.05 9.42
CA GLU A 8 3.06 17.64 9.86
C GLU A 8 1.78 17.28 10.65
N GLY A 9 1.33 18.19 11.54
CA GLY A 9 0.06 18.06 12.27
C GLY A 9 -1.17 17.96 11.36
N ASN A 10 -1.17 18.71 10.25
CA ASN A 10 -2.23 18.62 9.24
C ASN A 10 -2.20 17.28 8.49
N ILE A 11 -1.03 16.74 8.15
CA ILE A 11 -0.91 15.41 7.51
C ILE A 11 -1.43 14.31 8.44
N ILE A 12 -1.09 14.35 9.72
CA ILE A 12 -1.57 13.36 10.70
C ILE A 12 -3.09 13.47 10.85
N THR A 13 -3.61 14.69 11.00
CA THR A 13 -5.05 14.94 11.18
C THR A 13 -5.86 14.53 9.95
N THR A 14 -5.41 14.90 8.76
CA THR A 14 -6.04 14.50 7.49
C THR A 14 -5.96 13.00 7.26
N ASN A 15 -4.85 12.35 7.61
CA ASN A 15 -4.71 10.89 7.53
C ASN A 15 -5.64 10.17 8.52
N ILE A 16 -5.87 10.70 9.72
CA ILE A 16 -6.86 10.15 10.67
C ILE A 16 -8.26 10.25 10.09
N ALA A 17 -8.63 11.41 9.53
CA ALA A 17 -9.92 11.62 8.88
C ALA A 17 -10.09 10.68 7.67
N LEU A 18 -9.08 10.58 6.80
CA LEU A 18 -9.02 9.63 5.68
C LEU A 18 -9.23 8.19 6.16
N LYS A 19 -8.52 7.76 7.20
CA LYS A 19 -8.66 6.40 7.75
C LYS A 19 -10.08 6.12 8.24
N ARG A 20 -10.72 7.10 8.89
CA ARG A 20 -12.11 6.98 9.35
C ARG A 20 -13.07 6.84 8.18
N LEU A 21 -12.98 7.73 7.19
CA LEU A 21 -13.84 7.71 6.00
C LEU A 21 -13.64 6.44 5.17
N ALA A 22 -12.40 6.00 5.02
CA ALA A 22 -12.08 4.76 4.32
C ALA A 22 -12.66 3.53 5.01
N LYS A 23 -12.70 3.50 6.36
CA LYS A 23 -13.39 2.43 7.10
C LYS A 23 -14.90 2.41 6.83
N LEU A 24 -15.50 3.57 6.55
CA LEU A 24 -16.91 3.71 6.17
C LEU A 24 -17.16 3.46 4.67
N GLY A 25 -16.12 3.20 3.87
CA GLY A 25 -16.25 3.00 2.42
C GLY A 25 -16.59 4.28 1.64
N GLN A 26 -16.40 5.47 2.23
CA GLN A 26 -16.75 6.75 1.61
C GLN A 26 -15.61 7.25 0.70
N SER A 27 -15.50 6.66 -0.50
CA SER A 27 -14.40 6.93 -1.44
C SER A 27 -14.40 8.39 -1.96
N GLN A 28 -15.57 8.98 -2.19
CA GLN A 28 -15.71 10.38 -2.64
C GLN A 28 -15.30 11.36 -1.53
N ALA A 29 -15.60 11.05 -0.27
CA ALA A 29 -15.19 11.89 0.85
C ALA A 29 -13.65 11.85 1.04
N CYS A 30 -13.03 10.67 0.84
CA CYS A 30 -11.58 10.54 0.78
C CYS A 30 -10.97 11.38 -0.36
N GLU A 31 -11.62 11.45 -1.52
CA GLU A 31 -11.19 12.31 -2.64
C GLU A 31 -11.20 13.79 -2.24
N GLY A 32 -12.26 14.24 -1.57
CA GLY A 32 -12.36 15.61 -1.06
C GLY A 32 -11.21 15.97 -0.11
N ILE A 33 -10.81 15.07 0.79
CA ILE A 33 -9.67 15.31 1.68
C ILE A 33 -8.36 15.41 0.90
N ILE A 34 -8.12 14.49 -0.05
CA ILE A 34 -6.89 14.52 -0.85
C ILE A 34 -6.82 15.81 -1.68
N ILE A 35 -7.92 16.26 -2.27
CA ILE A 35 -7.98 17.54 -3.00
C ILE A 35 -7.70 18.71 -2.04
N GLY A 36 -8.26 18.69 -0.84
CA GLY A 36 -8.00 19.71 0.18
C GLY A 36 -6.52 19.79 0.57
N MET A 37 -5.87 18.64 0.82
CA MET A 37 -4.43 18.57 1.07
C MET A 37 -3.64 19.25 -0.05
N LEU A 38 -3.98 18.94 -1.30
CA LEU A 38 -3.32 19.49 -2.48
C LEU A 38 -3.53 21.00 -2.65
N GLN A 39 -4.73 21.49 -2.36
CA GLN A 39 -5.03 22.93 -2.39
C GLN A 39 -4.25 23.71 -1.32
N GLU A 40 -3.95 23.06 -0.20
CA GLU A 40 -3.13 23.60 0.88
C GLU A 40 -1.61 23.44 0.63
N GLY A 41 -1.22 22.84 -0.50
CA GLY A 41 0.19 22.59 -0.83
C GLY A 41 0.82 21.42 -0.05
N ILE A 42 0.00 20.57 0.56
CA ILE A 42 0.42 19.37 1.30
C ILE A 42 0.39 18.19 0.33
N GLU A 43 1.55 17.57 0.10
CA GLU A 43 1.63 16.42 -0.80
C GLU A 43 1.14 15.13 -0.11
N PRO A 44 0.15 14.41 -0.68
CA PRO A 44 -0.34 13.17 -0.11
C PRO A 44 0.72 12.07 -0.14
N THR A 45 0.80 11.32 0.94
CA THR A 45 1.80 10.25 1.10
C THR A 45 1.29 8.91 0.58
N VAL A 46 2.16 7.89 0.56
CA VAL A 46 1.79 6.49 0.33
C VAL A 46 0.63 6.04 1.22
N VAL A 47 0.62 6.48 2.49
CA VAL A 47 -0.44 6.14 3.45
C VAL A 47 -1.77 6.77 3.04
N SER A 48 -1.76 8.03 2.61
CA SER A 48 -2.96 8.77 2.19
C SER A 48 -3.61 8.10 0.97
N TYR A 49 -2.83 7.79 -0.06
CA TYR A 49 -3.31 7.09 -1.26
C TYR A 49 -3.79 5.67 -0.97
N THR A 50 -3.01 4.90 -0.19
CA THR A 50 -3.40 3.52 0.14
C THR A 50 -4.70 3.48 0.95
N THR A 51 -4.92 4.49 1.80
CA THR A 51 -6.17 4.64 2.55
C THR A 51 -7.36 4.94 1.64
N ALA A 52 -7.20 5.84 0.66
CA ALA A 52 -8.25 6.13 -0.32
C ALA A 52 -8.59 4.92 -1.21
N ILE A 53 -7.58 4.16 -1.63
CA ILE A 53 -7.78 2.87 -2.34
C ILE A 53 -8.54 1.88 -1.44
N GLY A 54 -8.20 1.84 -0.15
CA GLY A 54 -8.89 1.00 0.83
C GLY A 54 -10.37 1.35 1.03
N ALA A 55 -10.74 2.63 0.83
CA ALA A 55 -12.14 3.05 0.82
C ALA A 55 -12.90 2.39 -0.34
N CYS A 56 -12.29 2.34 -1.52
CA CYS A 56 -12.88 1.72 -2.73
C CYS A 56 -13.12 0.21 -2.56
N ALA A 57 -12.30 -0.46 -1.74
CA ALA A 57 -12.48 -1.88 -1.42
C ALA A 57 -13.63 -2.17 -0.43
N LYS A 58 -14.11 -1.13 0.28
CA LYS A 58 -15.14 -1.20 1.33
C LYS A 58 -16.43 -0.48 0.95
N GLU A 59 -16.40 0.35 -0.07
CA GLU A 59 -17.58 0.94 -0.69
C GLU A 59 -18.52 -0.18 -1.14
N GLY A 60 -19.84 -0.05 -0.92
CA GLY A 60 -20.81 -1.16 -0.94
C GLY A 60 -20.55 -2.27 -1.97
N SER A 61 -20.58 -1.96 -3.27
CA SER A 61 -20.35 -2.93 -4.36
C SER A 61 -18.88 -3.07 -4.80
N LYS A 62 -17.97 -2.47 -4.05
CA LYS A 62 -16.57 -2.18 -4.41
C LYS A 62 -16.44 -1.33 -5.67
N ASN A 63 -15.34 -0.59 -5.75
CA ASN A 63 -15.06 0.26 -6.92
C ASN A 63 -13.63 0.04 -7.44
N PRO A 64 -13.40 -1.05 -8.19
CA PRO A 64 -12.06 -1.39 -8.69
C PRO A 64 -11.53 -0.37 -9.69
N GLU A 65 -12.40 0.26 -10.48
CA GLU A 65 -11.99 1.27 -11.45
C GLU A 65 -11.45 2.52 -10.74
N LEU A 66 -12.14 2.99 -9.70
CA LEU A 66 -11.65 4.10 -8.88
C LEU A 66 -10.36 3.73 -8.13
N ALA A 67 -10.25 2.50 -7.61
CA ALA A 67 -9.02 2.02 -7.00
C ALA A 67 -7.83 2.06 -7.97
N ASN A 68 -8.04 1.66 -9.23
CA ASN A 68 -7.04 1.72 -10.29
C ASN A 68 -6.69 3.18 -10.67
N GLN A 69 -7.67 4.07 -10.72
CA GLN A 69 -7.43 5.50 -10.94
C GLN A 69 -6.58 6.12 -9.83
N TRP A 70 -6.82 5.76 -8.57
CA TRP A 70 -5.99 6.20 -7.45
C TRP A 70 -4.53 5.71 -7.56
N LEU A 71 -4.31 4.46 -7.98
CA LEU A 71 -2.96 3.94 -8.27
C LEU A 71 -2.27 4.71 -9.40
N GLN A 72 -2.99 5.09 -10.46
CA GLN A 72 -2.45 5.91 -11.55
C GLN A 72 -2.11 7.32 -11.07
N ARG A 73 -3.00 7.96 -10.30
CA ARG A 73 -2.76 9.29 -9.72
C ARG A 73 -1.54 9.31 -8.81
N MET A 74 -1.42 8.31 -7.92
CA MET A 74 -0.28 8.14 -7.01
C MET A 74 1.04 8.11 -7.80
N ARG A 75 1.13 7.31 -8.87
CA ARG A 75 2.31 7.23 -9.73
C ARG A 75 2.58 8.50 -10.53
N SER A 76 1.54 9.17 -11.05
CA SER A 76 1.69 10.42 -11.79
C SER A 76 2.31 11.55 -10.96
N ARG A 77 2.24 11.43 -9.63
CA ARG A 77 2.83 12.33 -8.65
C ARG A 77 4.16 11.81 -8.07
N ASN A 78 4.77 10.83 -8.73
CA ASN A 78 6.01 10.19 -8.31
C ASN A 78 5.96 9.54 -6.92
N VAL A 79 4.76 9.23 -6.41
CA VAL A 79 4.60 8.45 -5.19
C VAL A 79 4.56 6.98 -5.60
N MET A 80 5.58 6.19 -5.23
CA MET A 80 5.65 4.79 -5.63
C MET A 80 4.73 3.90 -4.79
N PRO A 81 3.83 3.12 -5.42
CA PRO A 81 3.04 2.11 -4.71
C PRO A 81 3.93 1.04 -4.10
N ASN A 82 3.55 0.54 -2.93
CA ASN A 82 4.18 -0.62 -2.31
C ASN A 82 3.28 -1.85 -2.40
N PHE A 83 3.78 -2.99 -1.92
CA PHE A 83 3.00 -4.25 -1.91
C PHE A 83 1.65 -4.10 -1.20
N HIS A 84 1.56 -3.28 -0.13
CA HIS A 84 0.31 -3.05 0.59
C HIS A 84 -0.69 -2.24 -0.23
N THR A 85 -0.24 -1.23 -0.96
CA THR A 85 -1.06 -0.45 -1.89
C THR A 85 -1.63 -1.34 -2.99
N TYR A 86 -0.79 -2.17 -3.63
CA TYR A 86 -1.24 -3.12 -4.65
C TYR A 86 -2.22 -4.15 -4.09
N ASN A 87 -1.93 -4.72 -2.93
CA ASN A 87 -2.82 -5.67 -2.26
C ASN A 87 -4.20 -5.05 -1.97
N THR A 88 -4.23 -3.79 -1.54
CA THR A 88 -5.49 -3.09 -1.26
C THR A 88 -6.30 -2.87 -2.54
N ALA A 89 -5.65 -2.52 -3.65
CA ALA A 89 -6.32 -2.36 -4.94
C ALA A 89 -6.81 -3.70 -5.52
N LEU A 90 -6.02 -4.78 -5.41
CA LEU A 90 -6.43 -6.13 -5.79
C LEU A 90 -7.63 -6.61 -4.95
N ALA A 91 -7.68 -6.28 -3.66
CA ALA A 91 -8.82 -6.61 -2.80
C ALA A 91 -10.12 -5.86 -3.19
N ALA A 92 -9.99 -4.65 -3.75
CA ALA A 92 -11.12 -3.91 -4.33
C ALA A 92 -11.71 -4.60 -5.57
N CYS A 93 -10.93 -5.46 -6.24
CA CYS A 93 -11.36 -6.21 -7.42
C CYS A 93 -12.11 -7.52 -7.08
N LEU A 94 -12.21 -7.89 -5.80
CA LEU A 94 -12.87 -9.11 -5.32
C LEU A 94 -14.36 -8.90 -5.06
N ASP A 95 -15.14 -8.61 -6.09
CA ASP A 95 -16.60 -8.38 -6.03
C ASP A 95 -17.42 -9.44 -6.78
N GLY A 96 -16.76 -10.47 -7.34
CA GLY A 96 -17.40 -11.50 -8.15
C GLY A 96 -17.53 -11.19 -9.64
N LYS A 97 -17.32 -9.95 -10.09
CA LYS A 97 -17.59 -9.54 -11.48
C LYS A 97 -16.40 -9.77 -12.42
N LEU A 98 -16.68 -9.97 -13.70
CA LEU A 98 -15.62 -10.12 -14.72
C LEU A 98 -14.80 -8.84 -14.89
N GLU A 99 -15.46 -7.67 -14.97
CA GLU A 99 -14.79 -6.37 -15.17
C GLU A 99 -13.75 -6.11 -14.09
N SER A 100 -14.12 -6.37 -12.84
CA SER A 100 -13.24 -6.27 -11.68
C SER A 100 -12.06 -7.22 -11.76
N THR A 101 -12.27 -8.43 -12.27
CA THR A 101 -11.18 -9.40 -12.52
C THR A 101 -10.22 -8.90 -13.60
N VAL A 102 -10.73 -8.28 -14.66
CA VAL A 102 -9.92 -7.67 -15.72
C VAL A 102 -9.09 -6.53 -15.15
N THR A 103 -9.68 -5.66 -14.34
CA THR A 103 -8.97 -4.57 -13.66
C THR A 103 -7.92 -5.11 -12.68
N GLY A 104 -8.24 -6.15 -11.92
CA GLY A 104 -7.27 -6.85 -11.07
C GLY A 104 -6.09 -7.44 -11.85
N SER A 105 -6.33 -7.96 -13.05
CA SER A 105 -5.26 -8.40 -13.95
C SER A 105 -4.40 -7.25 -14.46
N LYS A 106 -4.98 -6.08 -14.76
CA LYS A 106 -4.21 -4.88 -15.13
C LYS A 106 -3.30 -4.44 -13.97
N ILE A 107 -3.84 -4.37 -12.76
CA ILE A 107 -3.09 -4.05 -11.53
C ILE A 107 -1.95 -5.07 -11.32
N ALA A 108 -2.19 -6.36 -11.59
CA ALA A 108 -1.15 -7.38 -11.51
C ALA A 108 0.00 -7.17 -12.50
N VAL A 109 -0.30 -6.78 -13.75
CA VAL A 109 0.74 -6.42 -14.74
C VAL A 109 1.56 -5.23 -14.23
N GLU A 110 0.89 -4.21 -13.69
CA GLU A 110 1.56 -3.02 -13.17
C GLU A 110 2.45 -3.33 -11.97
N MET A 111 1.98 -4.17 -11.04
CA MET A 111 2.78 -4.61 -9.90
C MET A 111 4.03 -5.37 -10.36
N LEU A 112 3.90 -6.30 -11.31
CA LEU A 112 5.04 -7.04 -11.86
C LEU A 112 6.05 -6.11 -12.57
N ALA A 113 5.57 -5.06 -13.25
CA ALA A 113 6.43 -4.06 -13.86
C ALA A 113 7.20 -3.26 -12.79
N ALA A 114 6.52 -2.85 -11.70
CA ALA A 114 7.14 -2.16 -10.58
C ALA A 114 8.20 -3.02 -9.89
N VAL A 115 7.94 -4.33 -9.70
CA VAL A 115 8.92 -5.28 -9.16
C VAL A 115 10.16 -5.37 -10.04
N ASN A 116 9.98 -5.52 -11.35
CA ASN A 116 11.11 -5.60 -12.28
C ASN A 116 11.92 -4.30 -12.31
N GLN A 117 11.27 -3.15 -12.11
CA GLN A 117 11.95 -1.88 -11.99
C GLN A 117 12.74 -1.81 -10.67
N GLU A 118 12.14 -2.16 -9.54
CA GLU A 118 12.81 -2.18 -8.23
C GLU A 118 14.00 -3.15 -8.20
N LEU A 119 13.91 -4.29 -8.91
CA LEU A 119 15.04 -5.22 -9.05
C LEU A 119 16.18 -4.65 -9.91
N ARG A 120 15.88 -3.82 -10.91
CA ARG A 120 16.89 -3.16 -11.75
C ARG A 120 17.57 -1.99 -11.06
N ASP A 121 16.77 -1.16 -10.40
CA ASP A 121 17.24 0.06 -9.73
C ASP A 121 17.95 -0.28 -8.39
N GLY A 122 17.84 -1.54 -7.96
CA GLY A 122 18.30 -2.03 -6.66
C GLY A 122 17.23 -1.81 -5.60
N LEU A 123 17.22 -2.66 -4.57
CA LEU A 123 16.26 -2.54 -3.47
C LEU A 123 16.52 -1.27 -2.65
N VAL A 124 15.89 -0.17 -3.04
CA VAL A 124 15.89 1.07 -2.26
C VAL A 124 14.88 0.94 -1.14
N GLY A 125 15.25 0.27 -0.06
CA GLY A 125 14.46 0.23 1.17
C GLY A 125 14.75 1.45 2.03
N SER A 126 13.98 2.54 1.88
CA SER A 126 13.97 3.61 2.89
C SER A 126 13.11 3.19 4.10
N ALA A 127 13.28 3.84 5.25
CA ALA A 127 12.42 3.60 6.42
C ALA A 127 10.93 3.84 6.14
N GLU A 128 10.62 4.64 5.11
CA GLU A 128 9.27 5.04 4.71
C GLU A 128 8.72 4.22 3.52
N TYR A 129 9.60 3.64 2.69
CA TYR A 129 9.24 2.85 1.52
C TYR A 129 9.38 1.34 1.76
N LYS A 130 8.24 0.67 1.91
CA LYS A 130 8.15 -0.78 1.77
C LYS A 130 8.20 -1.13 0.27
N SER A 131 8.99 -2.14 -0.09
CA SER A 131 9.12 -2.69 -1.44
C SER A 131 7.78 -2.98 -2.16
N ALA A 132 7.77 -2.99 -3.49
CA ALA A 132 6.64 -3.45 -4.31
C ALA A 132 6.56 -4.99 -4.44
N LEU A 133 7.51 -5.73 -3.84
CA LEU A 133 7.59 -7.19 -3.92
C LEU A 133 6.31 -7.89 -3.41
N PRO A 134 5.71 -8.79 -4.20
CA PRO A 134 4.57 -9.61 -3.80
C PRO A 134 4.84 -10.40 -2.52
N ASP A 135 3.87 -10.39 -1.61
CA ASP A 135 3.90 -11.16 -0.38
C ASP A 135 2.93 -12.36 -0.45
N THR A 136 2.86 -13.12 0.65
CA THR A 136 1.94 -14.26 0.77
C THR A 136 0.49 -13.83 0.59
N TYR A 137 0.14 -12.60 0.97
CA TYR A 137 -1.20 -12.06 0.82
C TYR A 137 -1.52 -11.67 -0.63
N THR A 138 -0.57 -11.10 -1.37
CA THR A 138 -0.67 -10.85 -2.82
C THR A 138 -1.01 -12.14 -3.55
N LYS A 139 -0.31 -13.23 -3.20
CA LYS A 139 -0.56 -14.57 -3.75
C LYS A 139 -1.96 -15.09 -3.44
N TYR A 140 -2.46 -14.86 -2.22
CA TYR A 140 -3.83 -15.20 -1.86
C TYR A 140 -4.85 -14.42 -2.72
N LEU A 141 -4.68 -13.11 -2.85
CA LEU A 141 -5.57 -12.26 -3.65
C LEU A 141 -5.58 -12.67 -5.13
N ALA A 142 -4.41 -12.95 -5.71
CA ALA A 142 -4.32 -13.41 -7.09
C ALA A 142 -5.01 -14.77 -7.32
N ARG A 143 -4.96 -15.68 -6.33
CA ARG A 143 -5.72 -16.94 -6.37
C ARG A 143 -7.22 -16.72 -6.31
N GLU A 144 -7.69 -15.81 -5.48
CA GLU A 144 -9.12 -15.52 -5.37
C GLU A 144 -9.65 -14.85 -6.65
N LEU A 145 -8.88 -13.93 -7.27
CA LEU A 145 -9.22 -13.38 -8.59
C LEU A 145 -9.25 -14.46 -9.68
N MET A 146 -8.33 -15.43 -9.66
CA MET A 146 -8.40 -16.56 -10.59
C MET A 146 -9.59 -17.49 -10.33
N LYS A 147 -10.05 -17.61 -9.08
CA LYS A 147 -11.27 -18.34 -8.75
C LYS A 147 -12.50 -17.59 -9.28
N GLN A 148 -12.59 -16.28 -9.02
CA GLN A 148 -13.60 -15.39 -9.59
C GLN A 148 -13.65 -15.51 -11.11
N LEU A 149 -12.51 -15.53 -11.80
CA LEU A 149 -12.44 -15.74 -13.26
C LEU A 149 -13.06 -17.07 -13.70
N ARG A 150 -12.80 -18.16 -12.97
CA ARG A 150 -13.37 -19.48 -13.28
C ARG A 150 -14.87 -19.54 -13.04
N ASP A 151 -15.35 -18.85 -12.01
CA ASP A 151 -16.77 -18.84 -11.67
C ASP A 151 -17.56 -18.02 -12.71
N ASN A 152 -17.05 -16.86 -13.14
CA ASN A 152 -17.62 -16.10 -14.27
C ASN A 152 -17.63 -16.93 -15.57
N TRP A 153 -16.60 -17.74 -15.84
CA TRP A 153 -16.63 -18.65 -16.99
C TRP A 153 -17.72 -19.71 -16.89
N ARG A 154 -17.90 -20.32 -15.70
CA ARG A 154 -18.96 -21.32 -15.48
C ARG A 154 -20.36 -20.74 -15.62
N ALA A 155 -20.52 -19.46 -15.25
CA ALA A 155 -21.76 -18.71 -15.45
C ALA A 155 -22.04 -18.38 -16.93
N GLY A 156 -21.04 -18.53 -17.81
CA GLY A 156 -21.17 -18.24 -19.25
C GLY A 156 -20.84 -16.80 -19.64
N ASP A 157 -20.32 -15.98 -18.71
CA ASP A 157 -20.09 -14.56 -18.91
C ASP A 157 -18.87 -14.25 -19.80
N ILE A 158 -18.04 -15.26 -20.13
CA ILE A 158 -16.70 -15.06 -20.70
C ILE A 158 -16.32 -16.17 -21.68
N ASN A 159 -15.61 -15.78 -22.75
CA ASN A 159 -14.87 -16.72 -23.59
C ASN A 159 -13.54 -17.13 -22.94
N MET A 160 -13.44 -18.39 -22.50
CA MET A 160 -12.28 -18.93 -21.77
C MET A 160 -10.94 -18.83 -22.53
N GLN A 161 -10.96 -18.82 -23.87
CA GLN A 161 -9.71 -18.72 -24.64
C GLN A 161 -9.06 -17.35 -24.46
N VAL A 162 -9.85 -16.28 -24.62
CA VAL A 162 -9.39 -14.88 -24.46
C VAL A 162 -9.01 -14.60 -23.01
N ALA A 163 -9.76 -15.14 -22.05
CA ALA A 163 -9.47 -14.96 -20.64
C ALA A 163 -8.17 -15.68 -20.20
N LYS A 164 -7.89 -16.86 -20.76
CA LYS A 164 -6.64 -17.57 -20.51
C LYS A 164 -5.42 -16.82 -21.03
N SER A 165 -5.50 -16.23 -22.22
CA SER A 165 -4.37 -15.52 -22.82
C SER A 165 -4.09 -14.18 -22.12
N THR A 166 -5.13 -13.47 -21.69
CA THR A 166 -5.01 -12.06 -21.31
C THR A 166 -5.11 -11.84 -19.80
N ILE A 167 -6.15 -12.40 -19.15
CA ILE A 167 -6.49 -12.10 -17.74
C ILE A 167 -5.75 -13.05 -16.79
N ARG A 168 -5.63 -14.32 -17.17
CA ARG A 168 -5.04 -15.36 -16.30
C ARG A 168 -3.52 -15.23 -16.18
N VAL A 169 -2.81 -14.86 -17.25
CA VAL A 169 -1.34 -14.88 -17.28
C VAL A 169 -0.71 -13.99 -16.20
N PRO A 170 -1.11 -12.72 -16.03
CA PRO A 170 -0.53 -11.86 -15.00
C PRO A 170 -0.83 -12.35 -13.58
N LEU A 171 -2.06 -12.82 -13.33
CA LEU A 171 -2.46 -13.36 -12.03
C LEU A 171 -1.68 -14.64 -11.69
N LEU A 172 -1.44 -15.50 -12.68
CA LEU A 172 -0.64 -16.71 -12.49
C LEU A 172 0.82 -16.36 -12.16
N LYS A 173 1.41 -15.37 -12.85
CA LYS A 173 2.75 -14.87 -12.54
C LYS A 173 2.87 -14.34 -11.11
N LEU A 174 1.85 -13.65 -10.58
CA LEU A 174 1.85 -13.24 -9.17
C LEU A 174 1.78 -14.43 -8.21
N VAL A 175 1.00 -15.47 -8.55
CA VAL A 175 0.90 -16.67 -7.69
C VAL A 175 2.21 -17.47 -7.65
N ASP A 176 2.89 -17.53 -8.79
CA ASP A 176 4.17 -18.24 -8.95
C ASP A 176 5.38 -17.35 -8.66
N PHE A 177 5.18 -16.07 -8.30
CA PHE A 177 6.26 -15.13 -8.01
C PHE A 177 7.26 -15.70 -7.00
N THR A 178 6.80 -16.34 -5.94
CA THR A 178 7.67 -16.96 -4.91
C THR A 178 8.60 -18.06 -5.45
N LYS A 179 8.37 -18.56 -6.67
CA LYS A 179 9.17 -19.59 -7.35
C LYS A 179 9.97 -19.04 -8.53
N SER A 180 9.80 -17.77 -8.89
CA SER A 180 10.47 -17.18 -10.05
C SER A 180 11.88 -16.71 -9.70
N ASP A 181 12.76 -16.66 -10.69
CA ASP A 181 14.12 -16.14 -10.56
C ASP A 181 14.13 -14.73 -9.94
N SER A 182 13.14 -13.90 -10.29
CA SER A 182 12.95 -12.56 -9.72
C SER A 182 12.74 -12.54 -8.19
N ALA A 183 12.15 -13.59 -7.61
CA ALA A 183 12.00 -13.68 -6.15
C ALA A 183 13.28 -14.17 -5.48
N GLU A 184 14.07 -15.01 -6.16
CA GLU A 184 15.39 -15.41 -5.69
C GLU A 184 16.37 -14.24 -5.73
N GLU A 185 16.36 -13.46 -6.82
CA GLU A 185 17.08 -12.19 -6.95
C GLU A 185 16.69 -11.21 -5.86
N ALA A 186 15.38 -11.01 -5.64
CA ALA A 186 14.87 -10.18 -4.54
C ALA A 186 15.39 -10.65 -3.17
N ARG A 187 15.44 -11.97 -2.93
CA ARG A 187 15.93 -12.53 -1.66
C ARG A 187 17.42 -12.27 -1.48
N LYS A 188 18.23 -12.55 -2.50
CA LYS A 188 19.68 -12.29 -2.51
C LYS A 188 19.98 -10.80 -2.31
N MET A 189 19.22 -9.91 -2.95
CA MET A 189 19.37 -8.47 -2.77
C MET A 189 19.01 -8.02 -1.36
N LYS A 190 17.94 -8.57 -0.75
CA LYS A 190 17.58 -8.29 0.65
C LYS A 190 18.66 -8.75 1.63
N GLU A 191 19.20 -9.96 1.42
CA GLU A 191 20.29 -10.52 2.22
C GLU A 191 21.56 -9.64 2.14
N LYS A 192 21.96 -9.22 0.94
CA LYS A 192 23.10 -8.29 0.74
C LYS A 192 22.88 -6.93 1.40
N ALA A 193 21.67 -6.36 1.29
CA ALA A 193 21.35 -5.08 1.92
C ALA A 193 21.33 -5.17 3.46
N ALA A 194 20.91 -6.32 4.02
CA ALA A 194 20.96 -6.57 5.46
C ALA A 194 22.40 -6.71 5.98
N ALA A 195 23.27 -7.41 5.23
CA ALA A 195 24.69 -7.55 5.58
C ALA A 195 25.45 -6.21 5.57
N LYS A 196 25.14 -5.33 4.60
CA LYS A 196 25.74 -3.99 4.55
C LYS A 196 25.33 -3.11 5.74
N LYS A 197 24.07 -3.20 6.18
CA LYS A 197 23.60 -2.47 7.38
C LYS A 197 24.24 -2.95 8.68
N SER A 198 24.68 -4.20 8.78
CA SER A 198 25.42 -4.68 9.96
C SER A 198 26.88 -4.24 9.98
N GLU A 199 27.50 -4.03 8.82
CA GLU A 199 28.87 -3.48 8.73
C GLU A 199 28.88 -1.97 9.02
N ASP A 200 27.91 -1.21 8.52
CA ASP A 200 27.82 0.24 8.76
C ASP A 200 27.49 0.62 10.23
N VAL A 201 27.03 -0.33 11.06
CA VAL A 201 26.74 -0.12 12.49
C VAL A 201 27.98 -0.34 13.36
N ASP A 202 28.87 -1.26 12.97
CA ASP A 202 30.10 -1.58 13.71
C ASP A 202 31.12 -0.43 13.69
N ASP A 203 31.09 0.42 12.64
CA ASP A 203 31.93 1.62 12.52
C ASP A 203 31.39 2.85 13.29
N THR A 204 30.27 2.73 14.03
CA THR A 204 29.66 3.87 14.75
C THR A 204 29.57 3.73 16.28
N GLU A 205 30.14 2.68 16.89
CA GLU A 205 30.08 2.48 18.35
C GLU A 205 31.09 3.30 19.19
N ASP A 206 31.82 4.25 18.61
CA ASP A 206 32.89 4.98 19.31
C ASP A 206 32.67 6.51 19.43
N VAL A 207 31.44 7.00 19.67
CA VAL A 207 31.25 8.30 20.34
C VAL A 207 29.95 8.27 21.17
N GLU A 208 30.02 8.83 22.39
CA GLU A 208 28.93 9.09 23.35
C GLU A 208 28.77 8.06 24.49
N LYS A 209 29.83 7.90 25.29
CA LYS A 209 29.66 7.86 26.76
C LYS A 209 29.84 9.28 27.28
N GLU A 210 28.74 9.88 27.75
CA GLU A 210 28.62 10.76 28.93
C GLU A 210 27.39 11.66 28.75
N GLU A 211 26.29 11.28 29.40
CA GLU A 211 25.46 12.16 30.27
C GLU A 211 24.16 11.40 30.64
N GLU A 212 24.27 10.46 31.58
CA GLU A 212 23.11 10.02 32.37
C GLU A 212 22.91 11.01 33.53
N GLY A 213 21.73 11.64 33.60
CA GLY A 213 21.28 12.22 34.86
C GLY A 213 20.24 13.32 34.80
N VAL A 214 18.98 13.04 34.42
CA VAL A 214 17.84 13.77 35.00
C VAL A 214 16.64 12.85 35.21
N VAL A 215 16.15 12.90 36.45
CA VAL A 215 15.15 12.07 37.12
C VAL A 215 13.73 12.29 36.58
N TYR A 216 13.02 11.19 36.25
CA TYR A 216 11.56 11.18 36.12
C TYR A 216 10.91 11.21 37.52
N SER A 217 10.13 12.27 37.82
CA SER A 217 9.21 12.27 38.96
C SER A 217 7.84 12.85 38.58
N SER A 218 6.80 12.22 39.13
CA SER A 218 5.41 12.67 39.25
C SER A 218 4.44 12.44 38.10
N VAL A 219 3.82 11.26 38.10
CA VAL A 219 2.39 11.10 37.78
C VAL A 219 1.73 10.29 38.90
N SER A 220 1.07 10.96 39.84
CA SER A 220 0.00 10.36 40.64
C SER A 220 -0.78 11.43 41.40
N SER A 221 -2.10 11.32 41.34
CA SER A 221 -3.13 12.03 42.12
C SER A 221 -3.64 13.33 41.50
N ILE A 222 -4.79 13.25 40.82
CA ILE A 222 -5.97 14.12 41.00
C ILE A 222 -7.13 13.44 40.24
N HIS A 223 -8.01 12.73 40.96
CA HIS A 223 -9.46 12.61 40.70
C HIS A 223 -10.15 11.73 41.76
N ARG A 224 -10.65 12.33 42.85
CA ARG A 224 -11.87 11.90 43.57
C ARG A 224 -12.24 12.86 44.70
N ARG A 225 -13.37 13.56 44.55
CA ARG A 225 -14.48 13.72 45.51
C ARG A 225 -15.20 15.07 45.32
N MET A 226 -16.42 15.01 44.81
CA MET A 226 -17.51 15.89 45.23
C MET A 226 -18.72 14.99 45.53
N GLU A 227 -18.99 14.81 46.82
CA GLU A 227 -20.30 14.51 47.40
C GLU A 227 -20.30 15.24 48.76
N VAL A 228 -21.10 16.29 48.85
CA VAL A 228 -21.90 16.70 50.03
C VAL A 228 -23.18 17.30 49.47
#